data_AF-A0A7Y0DRU8-F1
#
_entry.id   AF-A0A7Y0DRU8-F1
#
_cell.length_a   1.000
_cell.length_b   1.000
_cell.length_c   1.000
_cell.angle_alpha   90.00
_cell.angle_beta   90.00
_cell.angle_gamma   90.00
#
_symmetry.space_group_name_H-M   'P 1'
#
loop_
_entity.id
_entity.type
_entity.pdbx_description
1 polymer ?
#
loop_
_entity_poly.entity_id
_entity_poly.type
_entity_poly.pdbx_seq_one_letter_code
_entity_poly.pdbx_strand_id
1 'polypeptide(L)'
;MFLISFGGALFYAGHKNYLFSERFYEYKSLGVIKKDEPLNIYTHWSNYIIESNREKREEKGWEILARRVPSFKLMDEYVGESFVEEVEGGKRVYNANELSRTMPHAGNSWLEFLGIFAAVFGLALALLEPRLTKQ
;
A
#
# COMPACT_ATOMS: atom_id res chain seq x y z
N MET A 1 -7.74 31.68 -21.10
CA MET A 1 -6.44 30.98 -21.25
C MET A 1 -5.97 30.32 -19.95
N PHE A 2 -5.84 31.04 -18.82
CA PHE A 2 -5.36 30.47 -17.54
C PHE A 2 -6.11 29.21 -17.06
N LEU A 3 -7.46 29.23 -17.11
CA LEU A 3 -8.31 28.08 -16.73
C LEU A 3 -8.03 26.81 -17.55
N ILE A 4 -7.69 26.97 -18.83
CA ILE A 4 -7.38 25.85 -19.72
C ILE A 4 -6.04 25.23 -19.34
N SER A 5 -5.02 26.06 -19.12
CA SER A 5 -3.69 25.61 -18.68
C SER A 5 -3.74 24.97 -17.29
N PHE A 6 -4.48 25.55 -16.36
CA PHE A 6 -4.66 25.02 -15.01
C PHE A 6 -5.45 23.69 -15.03
N GLY A 7 -6.51 23.60 -15.83
CA GLY A 7 -7.27 22.36 -16.01
C GLY A 7 -6.43 21.22 -16.58
N GLY A 8 -5.60 21.52 -17.60
CA GLY A 8 -4.66 20.54 -18.16
C GLY A 8 -3.63 20.04 -17.14
N ALA A 9 -3.09 20.94 -16.31
CA ALA A 9 -2.16 20.57 -15.25
C ALA A 9 -2.82 19.69 -14.17
N LEU A 10 -4.05 20.02 -13.74
CA LEU A 10 -4.80 19.20 -12.77
C LEU A 10 -5.11 17.79 -13.32
N PHE A 11 -5.56 17.74 -14.58
CA PHE A 11 -5.85 16.46 -15.24
C PHE A 11 -4.59 15.59 -15.33
N TYR A 12 -3.47 16.17 -15.76
CA TYR A 12 -2.20 15.45 -15.85
C TYR A 12 -1.70 14.96 -14.47
N ALA A 13 -1.86 15.79 -13.43
CA ALA A 13 -1.48 15.44 -12.06
C ALA A 13 -2.33 14.28 -11.50
N GLY A 14 -3.65 14.30 -11.74
CA GLY A 14 -4.56 13.22 -11.38
C GLY A 14 -4.28 11.93 -12.16
N HIS A 15 -4.17 12.03 -13.49
CA HIS A 15 -3.99 10.86 -14.37
C HIS A 15 -2.67 10.12 -14.18
N LYS A 16 -1.61 10.83 -13.76
CA LYS A 16 -0.33 10.23 -13.42
C LYS A 16 -0.22 9.83 -11.96
N ASN A 17 -1.26 10.02 -11.15
CA ASN A 17 -1.28 9.70 -9.73
C ASN A 17 -0.13 10.39 -8.96
N TYR A 18 0.26 11.61 -9.37
CA TYR A 18 1.40 12.31 -8.78
C TYR A 18 1.12 12.78 -7.35
N LEU A 19 -0.13 13.12 -7.05
CA LEU A 19 -0.53 13.64 -5.73
C LEU A 19 -0.98 12.52 -4.79
N PHE A 20 -1.59 11.46 -5.32
CA PHE A 20 -2.02 10.32 -4.53
C PHE A 20 -1.49 9.03 -5.16
N SER A 21 -0.51 8.40 -4.49
CA SER A 21 0.01 7.11 -4.94
C SER A 21 -1.09 6.06 -4.89
N GLU A 22 -1.22 5.29 -5.97
CA GLU A 22 -2.12 4.15 -6.06
C GLU A 22 -1.38 2.82 -5.89
N ARG A 23 -0.05 2.88 -5.75
CA ARG A 23 0.79 1.69 -5.55
C ARG A 23 1.00 1.50 -4.06
N PHE A 24 0.56 0.35 -3.57
CA PHE A 24 0.77 -0.07 -2.20
C PHE A 24 1.53 -1.39 -2.16
N TYR A 25 2.47 -1.47 -1.23
CA TYR A 25 3.20 -2.66 -0.85
C TYR A 25 2.44 -3.34 0.27
N GLU A 26 2.02 -4.58 0.04
CA GLU A 26 1.40 -5.39 1.07
C GLU A 26 2.48 -6.14 1.84
N TYR A 27 2.51 -5.93 3.15
CA TYR A 27 3.42 -6.59 4.07
C TYR A 27 2.65 -7.55 4.95
N LYS A 28 3.11 -8.80 5.02
CA LYS A 28 2.47 -9.86 5.79
C LYS A 28 3.37 -10.36 6.91
N SER A 29 2.80 -10.42 8.10
CA SER A 29 3.41 -11.06 9.26
C SER A 29 2.60 -12.28 9.66
N LEU A 30 3.26 -13.41 9.95
CA LEU A 30 2.60 -14.68 10.30
C LEU A 30 2.13 -14.75 11.77
N GLY A 31 2.73 -13.95 12.66
CA GLY A 31 2.41 -13.94 14.08
C GLY A 31 3.45 -13.19 14.92
N VAL A 32 3.29 -13.25 16.24
CA VAL A 32 4.21 -12.64 17.21
C VAL A 32 5.31 -13.62 17.59
N ILE A 33 6.55 -13.17 17.41
CA ILE A 33 7.78 -13.87 17.75
C ILE A 33 8.21 -13.45 19.14
N LYS A 34 8.40 -14.41 20.04
CA LYS A 34 8.84 -14.13 21.41
C LYS A 34 10.30 -13.66 21.41
N LYS A 35 10.75 -13.01 22.49
CA LYS A 35 12.12 -12.45 22.59
C LYS A 35 13.22 -13.50 22.41
N ASP A 36 12.94 -14.74 22.80
CA ASP A 36 13.92 -15.84 22.78
C ASP A 36 13.81 -16.73 21.53
N GLU A 37 13.00 -16.32 20.55
CA GLU A 37 12.74 -17.09 19.33
C GLU A 37 13.43 -16.47 18.10
N PRO A 38 13.86 -17.31 17.12
CA PRO A 38 14.44 -16.81 15.89
C PRO A 38 13.38 -16.11 15.01
N LEU A 39 13.80 -15.08 14.26
CA LEU A 39 12.91 -14.24 13.43
C LEU A 39 12.14 -15.01 12.35
N ASN A 40 12.64 -16.17 11.95
CA ASN A 40 12.05 -17.05 10.94
C ASN A 40 11.33 -18.26 11.58
N ILE A 41 11.00 -18.22 12.88
CA ILE A 41 10.36 -19.35 13.60
C ILE A 41 9.14 -19.87 12.84
N TYR A 42 8.29 -18.99 12.29
CA TYR A 42 7.07 -19.40 11.59
C TYR A 42 7.30 -20.12 10.25
N THR A 43 8.49 -20.00 9.64
CA THR A 43 8.85 -20.62 8.35
C THR A 43 9.82 -21.77 8.53
N HIS A 44 10.76 -21.68 9.47
CA HIS A 44 11.87 -22.64 9.64
C HIS A 44 11.92 -23.29 11.03
N TRP A 45 10.83 -23.27 11.82
CA TRP A 45 10.80 -23.87 13.18
C TRP A 45 11.37 -25.29 13.24
N SER A 46 11.11 -26.11 12.21
CA SER A 46 11.48 -27.52 12.17
C SER A 46 12.98 -27.75 12.04
N ASN A 47 13.75 -26.73 11.66
CA ASN A 47 15.22 -26.75 11.59
C ASN A 47 15.87 -26.55 12.96
N TYR A 48 15.13 -26.01 13.94
CA TYR A 48 15.62 -25.76 15.29
C TYR A 48 15.37 -26.93 16.25
N ILE A 49 14.75 -28.01 15.77
CA ILE A 49 14.51 -29.22 16.56
C ILE A 49 15.61 -30.23 16.24
N ILE A 50 16.53 -30.41 17.18
CA ILE A 50 17.67 -31.35 17.06
C ILE A 50 17.24 -32.80 17.36
N GLU A 51 16.19 -32.97 18.17
CA GLU A 51 15.66 -34.28 18.56
C GLU A 51 14.94 -34.98 17.40
N SER A 52 15.31 -36.24 17.14
CA SER A 52 14.65 -37.10 16.13
C SER A 52 13.29 -37.65 16.59
N ASN A 53 12.81 -37.26 17.77
CA ASN A 53 11.52 -37.70 18.28
C ASN A 53 10.38 -37.03 17.50
N ARG A 54 9.63 -37.84 16.76
CA ARG A 54 8.51 -37.41 15.92
C ARG A 54 7.40 -36.72 16.72
N GLU A 55 7.07 -37.21 17.90
CA GLU A 55 5.94 -36.71 18.71
C GLU A 55 6.17 -35.26 19.15
N LYS A 56 7.37 -34.97 19.69
CA LYS A 56 7.77 -33.60 20.05
C LYS A 56 7.78 -32.65 18.85
N ARG A 57 8.14 -33.17 17.68
CA ARG A 57 8.15 -32.38 16.44
C ARG A 57 6.74 -32.02 15.99
N GLU A 58 5.79 -32.95 16.13
CA GLU A 58 4.38 -32.71 15.84
C GLU A 58 3.77 -31.73 16.85
N GLU A 59 4.03 -31.90 18.15
CA GLU A 59 3.56 -30.98 19.20
C GLU A 59 4.02 -29.54 18.94
N LYS A 60 5.31 -29.34 18.61
CA LYS A 60 5.83 -28.01 18.27
C LYS A 60 5.17 -27.44 17.01
N GLY A 61 4.90 -28.29 16.02
CA GLY A 61 4.16 -27.90 14.82
C GLY A 61 2.77 -27.36 15.15
N TRP A 62 2.03 -28.06 16.02
CA TRP A 62 0.72 -27.62 16.49
C TRP A 62 0.79 -26.32 17.29
N GLU A 63 1.78 -26.14 18.16
CA GLU A 63 2.01 -24.89 18.90
C GLU A 63 2.21 -23.71 17.94
N ILE A 64 3.10 -23.85 16.95
CA ILE A 64 3.37 -22.79 15.97
C ILE A 64 2.14 -22.49 15.13
N LEU A 65 1.38 -23.51 14.72
CA LEU A 65 0.13 -23.34 13.97
C LEU A 65 -0.93 -22.61 14.79
N ALA A 66 -1.12 -22.99 16.06
CA ALA A 66 -2.08 -22.33 16.96
C ALA A 66 -1.73 -20.86 17.21
N ARG A 67 -0.44 -20.51 17.18
CA ARG A 67 0.06 -19.13 17.34
C ARG A 67 0.05 -18.29 16.06
N ARG A 68 -0.36 -18.84 14.91
CA ARG A 68 -0.41 -18.08 13.65
C ARG A 68 -1.61 -17.13 13.64
N VAL A 69 -1.34 -15.88 13.98
CA VAL A 69 -2.28 -14.77 13.86
C VAL A 69 -1.75 -13.81 12.79
N PRO A 70 -2.12 -13.99 11.51
CA PRO A 70 -1.58 -13.18 10.44
C PRO A 70 -2.01 -11.71 10.56
N SER A 71 -1.10 -10.80 10.26
CA SER A 71 -1.36 -9.36 10.20
C SER A 71 -0.85 -8.84 8.86
N PHE A 72 -1.63 -7.95 8.26
CA PHE A 72 -1.35 -7.33 6.97
C PHE A 72 -1.21 -5.83 7.18
N LYS A 73 -0.22 -5.25 6.52
CA LYS A 73 0.00 -3.81 6.45
C LYS A 73 0.10 -3.40 5.00
N LEU A 74 -0.60 -2.33 4.63
CA LEU A 74 -0.46 -1.69 3.33
C LEU A 74 0.39 -0.44 3.54
N MET A 75 1.49 -0.34 2.81
CA MET A 75 2.41 0.79 2.85
C MET A 75 2.49 1.41 1.46
N ASP A 76 2.49 2.72 1.40
CA ASP A 76 2.68 3.51 0.18
C ASP A 76 4.15 3.55 -0.27
N GLU A 77 5.08 3.39 0.68
CA GLU A 77 6.52 3.29 0.43
C GLU A 77 7.06 1.85 0.58
N TYR A 78 8.05 1.51 -0.25
CA TYR A 78 8.80 0.27 -0.12
C TYR A 78 9.88 0.40 0.95
N VAL A 79 9.72 -0.31 2.06
CA VAL A 79 10.65 -0.28 3.20
C VAL A 79 11.63 -1.47 3.20
N GLY A 80 11.76 -2.17 2.06
CA GLY A 80 12.59 -3.38 1.92
C GLY A 80 11.77 -4.67 1.86
N GLU A 81 12.46 -5.79 1.65
CA GLU A 81 11.83 -7.12 1.55
C GLU A 81 11.21 -7.57 2.87
N SER A 82 11.78 -7.14 4.00
CA SER A 82 11.23 -7.40 5.32
C SER A 82 11.59 -6.31 6.30
N PHE A 83 10.74 -6.10 7.30
CA PHE A 83 11.02 -5.22 8.44
C PHE A 83 10.49 -5.83 9.74
N VAL A 84 11.02 -5.33 10.86
CA VAL A 84 10.67 -5.79 12.20
C VAL A 84 9.98 -4.67 12.95
N GLU A 85 8.89 -5.01 13.62
CA GLU A 85 8.14 -4.10 14.48
C GLU A 85 8.01 -4.70 15.88
N GLU A 86 8.22 -3.87 16.90
CA GLU A 86 8.01 -4.25 18.29
C GLU A 86 6.53 -4.17 18.64
N VAL A 87 5.99 -5.23 19.25
CA VAL A 87 4.58 -5.34 19.63
C VAL A 87 4.46 -5.88 21.04
N GLU A 88 3.28 -5.77 21.63
CA GLU A 88 3.01 -6.40 22.93
C GLU A 88 3.28 -7.92 22.86
N GLY A 89 4.12 -8.43 23.77
CA GLY A 89 4.50 -9.84 23.82
C GLY A 89 5.67 -10.25 22.92
N GLY A 90 6.27 -9.35 22.14
CA GLY A 90 7.47 -9.67 21.34
C GLY A 90 7.67 -8.79 20.13
N LYS A 91 7.92 -9.41 18.98
CA LYS A 91 8.18 -8.72 17.71
C LYS A 91 7.38 -9.36 16.58
N ARG A 92 7.03 -8.57 15.58
CA ARG A 92 6.45 -9.06 14.32
C ARG A 92 7.43 -8.80 13.20
N VAL A 93 7.69 -9.86 12.42
CA VAL A 93 8.41 -9.74 11.15
C VAL A 93 7.37 -9.65 10.06
N TYR A 94 7.46 -8.59 9.27
CA TYR A 94 6.64 -8.33 8.11
C TYR A 94 7.48 -8.57 6.86
N ASN A 95 6.99 -9.39 5.94
CA ASN A 95 7.64 -9.64 4.66
C ASN A 95 6.79 -9.05 3.55
N ALA A 96 7.43 -8.41 2.57
CA ALA A 96 6.79 -7.88 1.39
C ALA A 96 6.14 -9.03 0.60
N ASN A 97 4.90 -8.83 0.20
CA ASN A 97 4.26 -9.64 -0.81
C ASN A 97 4.82 -9.22 -2.18
N GLU A 98 5.19 -10.18 -3.03
CA GLU A 98 5.84 -9.89 -4.33
C GLU A 98 4.95 -9.06 -5.27
N LEU A 99 3.64 -9.07 -5.05
CA LEU A 99 2.66 -8.33 -5.85
C LEU A 99 2.30 -7.02 -5.16
N SER A 100 2.83 -5.90 -5.69
CA SER A 100 2.32 -4.57 -5.35
C SER A 100 0.83 -4.50 -5.71
N ARG A 101 -0.02 -4.10 -4.77
CA ARG A 101 -1.44 -3.89 -5.04
C ARG A 101 -1.65 -2.48 -5.57
N THR A 102 -2.33 -2.36 -6.70
CA THR A 102 -2.85 -1.08 -7.17
C THR A 102 -4.24 -0.87 -6.60
N MET A 103 -4.40 0.12 -5.73
CA MET A 103 -5.71 0.53 -5.20
C MET A 103 -6.05 1.92 -5.74
N PRO A 104 -7.18 2.08 -6.44
CA PRO A 104 -7.57 3.37 -7.00
C PRO A 104 -7.84 4.37 -5.88
N HIS A 105 -7.29 5.57 -5.99
CA HIS A 105 -7.53 6.63 -5.00
C HIS A 105 -8.52 7.64 -5.56
N ALA A 106 -9.64 7.84 -4.87
CA ALA A 106 -10.70 8.76 -5.31
C ALA A 106 -10.22 10.21 -5.55
N GLY A 107 -9.11 10.62 -4.91
CA GLY A 107 -8.51 11.94 -5.10
C GLY A 107 -7.98 12.15 -6.52
N ASN A 108 -7.38 11.13 -7.14
CA ASN A 108 -6.92 11.22 -8.53
C ASN A 108 -8.11 11.38 -9.48
N SER A 109 -9.22 10.67 -9.25
CA SER A 109 -10.44 10.81 -10.03
C SER A 109 -11.06 12.21 -9.91
N TRP A 110 -11.03 12.82 -8.72
CA TRP A 110 -11.48 14.20 -8.52
C TRP A 110 -10.59 15.22 -9.23
N LEU A 111 -9.26 15.01 -9.23
CA LEU A 111 -8.33 15.87 -9.95
C LEU A 111 -8.54 15.78 -11.47
N GLU A 112 -8.76 14.58 -12.00
CA GLU A 112 -9.12 14.38 -13.41
C GLU A 112 -10.42 15.11 -13.77
N PHE A 113 -11.47 14.93 -12.95
CA PHE A 113 -12.76 15.58 -13.17
C PHE A 113 -12.67 17.11 -13.12
N LEU A 114 -12.03 17.67 -12.09
CA LEU A 114 -11.84 19.12 -11.95
C LEU A 114 -10.97 19.69 -13.07
N GLY A 115 -9.97 18.93 -13.52
CA GLY A 115 -9.12 19.31 -14.65
C GLY A 115 -9.91 19.43 -15.95
N ILE A 116 -10.72 18.41 -16.28
CA ILE A 116 -11.60 18.42 -17.47
C ILE A 116 -12.63 19.54 -17.35
N PHE A 117 -13.26 19.68 -16.18
CA PHE A 117 -14.25 20.72 -15.92
C PHE A 117 -13.68 22.12 -16.16
N ALA A 118 -12.50 22.43 -15.59
CA ALA A 118 -11.84 23.71 -15.76
C ALA A 118 -11.45 23.97 -17.22
N ALA A 119 -10.99 22.95 -17.95
CA ALA A 119 -10.64 23.07 -19.36
C ALA A 119 -11.86 23.39 -20.23
N VAL A 120 -12.98 22.67 -20.04
CA VAL A 120 -14.23 22.91 -20.77
C VAL A 120 -14.81 24.28 -20.46
N PHE A 121 -14.82 24.67 -19.18
CA PHE A 121 -15.34 25.98 -18.76
C PHE A 121 -14.45 27.12 -19.29
N GLY A 122 -13.13 26.95 -19.26
CA GLY A 122 -12.17 27.90 -19.84
C GLY A 122 -12.35 28.09 -21.35
N LEU A 123 -12.67 27.02 -22.09
CA LEU A 123 -13.03 27.07 -23.50
C LEU A 123 -14.35 27.81 -23.76
N ALA A 124 -15.39 27.50 -22.98
CA ALA A 124 -16.68 28.16 -23.09
C ALA A 124 -16.58 29.68 -22.85
N LEU A 125 -15.84 30.10 -21.83
CA LEU A 125 -15.60 31.51 -21.54
C LEU A 125 -14.82 32.21 -22.67
N ALA A 126 -13.80 31.56 -23.23
CA ALA A 126 -13.04 32.12 -24.35
C ALA A 126 -13.88 32.28 -25.63
N LEU A 127 -14.88 31.41 -25.85
CA LEU A 127 -15.81 31.51 -26.97
C LEU A 127 -16.90 32.57 -26.75
N LEU A 128 -17.26 32.86 -25.49
CA LEU A 128 -18.25 33.87 -25.12
C LEU A 128 -17.66 35.28 -24.99
N GLU A 129 -16.38 35.41 -24.66
CA GLU A 129 -15.65 36.68 -24.56
C GLU A 129 -15.90 37.62 -25.76
N PRO A 130 -15.78 37.18 -27.03
CA PRO A 130 -16.00 38.04 -28.19
C PRO A 130 -17.43 38.56 -28.35
N ARG A 131 -18.42 37.92 -27.71
CA ARG A 131 -19.83 38.31 -27.75
C ARG A 131 -20.21 39.29 -26.64
N LEU A 132 -19.53 39.24 -25.50
CA LEU A 132 -19.77 40.12 -24.36
C LEU A 132 -19.02 41.45 -24.48
N THR A 133 -17.82 41.47 -25.08
CA THR A 133 -16.98 42.68 -25.21
C THR A 133 -17.34 43.55 -26.42
N LYS A 134 -18.40 43.22 -27.17
CA LYS A 134 -18.88 43.97 -28.35
C LYS A 134 -20.12 44.83 -28.07
N GLN A 135 -20.57 44.93 -26.81
CA GLN A 135 -21.51 45.97 -26.37
C GLN A 135 -20.74 47.20 -25.91
#